data_AF-A0A958R4I5-F1
#
_entry.id   AF-A0A958R4I5-F1
#
_cell.length_a   1.000
_cell.length_b   1.000
_cell.length_c   1.000
_cell.angle_alpha   90.00
_cell.angle_beta   90.00
_cell.angle_gamma   90.00
#
_symmetry.space_group_name_H-M   'P 1'
#
loop_
_entity.id
_entity.type
_entity.pdbx_description
1 polymer ?
#
loop_
_entity_poly.entity_id
_entity_poly.type
_entity_poly.pdbx_seq_one_letter_code
_entity_poly.pdbx_strand_id
1 'polypeptide(L)'
;MTSRRKFLSILSVFFLTQFTGKPAQAATSKRGDDAWLREAIQRCQPAKAEEKFVYTNDFSWGMSMDDMKTKFQEIYHSGKRLKARAYYDTENNYFVLPKGELSETKKVRLTPRFLKSLKLHVENALKANYADYVFFPDMGHSHLLLPQAFYDREVKDRPTKDQHLTYEAMFASPEVKILYHTAEQLKVLNEDNRLLGDKYLQWRYFTRNLVGDNKGEGKMQIYKALDTPANTAGESHAHGDKWWGGGFSISSSSDGCFAYEKDGKTLYFDISLEDLPWDSSRSQPGDFM
;
A
#
# COMPACT_ATOMS: atom_id res chain seq x y z
N MET A 1 -38.57 -12.99 -70.38
CA MET A 1 -38.56 -11.75 -69.59
C MET A 1 -37.25 -11.68 -68.83
N THR A 2 -36.40 -10.78 -69.29
CA THR A 2 -35.02 -10.49 -68.87
C THR A 2 -35.01 -9.42 -67.78
N SER A 3 -33.85 -9.26 -67.12
CA SER A 3 -33.40 -8.00 -66.47
C SER A 3 -33.87 -7.81 -65.01
N ARG A 4 -33.09 -7.37 -64.02
CA ARG A 4 -31.67 -6.95 -63.90
C ARG A 4 -31.34 -6.85 -62.39
N ARG A 5 -30.06 -7.08 -62.08
CA ARG A 5 -29.38 -6.83 -60.79
C ARG A 5 -29.44 -5.36 -60.36
N LYS A 6 -29.40 -5.11 -59.04
CA LYS A 6 -28.64 -3.99 -58.44
C LYS A 6 -27.96 -4.46 -57.14
N PHE A 7 -26.65 -4.67 -57.24
CA PHE A 7 -25.72 -4.71 -56.11
C PHE A 7 -25.31 -3.25 -55.82
N LEU A 8 -25.50 -2.76 -54.60
CA LEU A 8 -24.84 -1.56 -54.11
C LEU A 8 -23.53 -1.97 -53.44
N SER A 9 -22.41 -1.51 -53.99
CA SER A 9 -21.08 -1.61 -53.39
C SER A 9 -20.83 -0.30 -52.64
N ILE A 10 -20.65 -0.36 -51.33
CA ILE A 10 -20.23 0.77 -50.50
C ILE A 10 -18.73 0.62 -50.29
N LEU A 11 -17.96 1.44 -51.01
CA LEU A 11 -16.53 1.64 -50.77
C LEU A 11 -16.37 2.38 -49.43
N SER A 12 -15.81 1.70 -48.43
CA SER A 12 -15.32 2.35 -47.21
C SER A 12 -13.89 2.80 -47.43
N VAL A 13 -13.67 4.11 -47.44
CA VAL A 13 -12.34 4.74 -47.51
C VAL A 13 -11.70 4.67 -46.13
N PHE A 14 -10.67 3.84 -45.99
CA PHE A 14 -9.81 3.82 -44.81
C PHE A 14 -8.82 5.00 -44.87
N PHE A 15 -9.00 5.98 -43.99
CA PHE A 15 -7.97 6.98 -43.70
C PHE A 15 -6.94 6.36 -42.73
N LEU A 16 -5.75 6.02 -43.24
CA LEU A 16 -4.57 5.76 -42.41
C LEU A 16 -4.01 7.12 -41.93
N THR A 17 -4.40 7.56 -40.74
CA THR A 17 -3.64 8.57 -39.99
C THR A 17 -2.45 7.91 -39.31
N GLN A 18 -1.26 8.09 -39.88
CA GLN A 18 0.00 7.76 -39.22
C GLN A 18 0.22 8.70 -38.02
N PHE A 19 -0.04 8.21 -36.82
CA PHE A 19 0.40 8.86 -35.58
C PHE A 19 1.92 8.65 -35.43
N THR A 20 2.69 9.67 -35.81
CA THR A 20 4.11 9.77 -35.46
C THR A 20 4.24 10.21 -34.01
N GLY A 21 4.13 9.24 -33.09
CA GLY A 21 4.35 9.46 -31.67
C GLY A 21 5.79 9.92 -31.42
N LYS A 22 5.98 11.18 -31.02
CA LYS A 22 7.25 11.66 -30.45
C LYS A 22 7.56 10.82 -29.21
N PRO A 23 8.78 10.28 -29.06
CA PRO A 23 9.19 9.66 -27.81
C PRO A 23 9.11 10.69 -26.69
N ALA A 24 8.40 10.34 -25.61
CA ALA A 24 8.30 11.15 -24.42
C ALA A 24 9.71 11.43 -23.89
N GLN A 25 10.11 12.71 -23.91
CA GLN A 25 11.36 13.14 -23.28
C GLN A 25 11.24 12.87 -21.77
N ALA A 26 12.06 11.95 -21.29
CA ALA A 26 12.22 11.68 -19.87
C ALA A 26 12.65 12.98 -19.18
N ALA A 27 11.78 13.52 -18.33
CA ALA A 27 12.08 14.67 -17.51
C ALA A 27 13.29 14.33 -16.62
N THR A 28 14.39 15.05 -16.81
CA THR A 28 15.59 14.91 -15.99
C THR A 28 15.29 15.44 -14.58
N SER A 29 15.01 14.50 -13.68
CA SER A 29 14.91 14.68 -12.23
C SER A 29 16.15 15.41 -11.67
N LYS A 30 15.94 16.35 -10.73
CA LYS A 30 17.03 17.03 -10.02
C LYS A 30 17.78 16.00 -9.17
N ARG A 31 19.11 15.91 -9.33
CA ARG A 31 20.05 14.93 -8.73
C ARG A 31 19.84 14.51 -7.25
N GLY A 32 19.15 15.32 -6.44
CA GLY A 32 18.85 15.03 -5.03
C GLY A 32 17.62 14.15 -4.79
N ASP A 33 16.60 14.22 -5.64
CA ASP A 33 15.30 13.57 -5.41
C ASP A 33 15.36 12.03 -5.55
N ASP A 34 16.44 11.51 -6.12
CA ASP A 34 16.63 10.09 -6.43
C ASP A 34 17.66 9.37 -5.52
N ALA A 35 18.26 10.06 -4.55
CA ALA A 35 19.30 9.45 -3.70
C ALA A 35 18.77 8.24 -2.90
N TRP A 36 17.59 8.40 -2.30
CA TRP A 36 16.92 7.32 -1.56
C TRP A 36 16.48 6.15 -2.48
N LEU A 37 16.12 6.42 -3.74
CA LEU A 37 15.83 5.36 -4.71
C LEU A 37 17.08 4.57 -5.08
N ARG A 38 18.22 5.24 -5.26
CA ARG A 38 19.51 4.55 -5.50
C ARG A 38 19.90 3.66 -4.33
N GLU A 39 19.67 4.12 -3.11
CA GLU A 39 19.88 3.30 -1.92
C GLU A 39 18.90 2.11 -1.89
N ALA A 40 17.62 2.34 -2.16
CA ALA A 40 16.63 1.26 -2.25
C ALA A 40 17.04 0.21 -3.29
N ILE A 41 17.57 0.58 -4.46
CA ILE A 41 18.08 -0.37 -5.46
C ILE A 41 19.12 -1.33 -4.86
N GLN A 42 19.97 -0.85 -3.95
CA GLN A 42 20.98 -1.66 -3.29
C GLN A 42 20.40 -2.55 -2.18
N ARG A 43 19.47 -2.02 -1.38
CA ARG A 43 18.87 -2.73 -0.23
C ARG A 43 17.82 -3.75 -0.61
N CYS A 44 17.04 -3.47 -1.67
CA CYS A 44 15.87 -4.25 -2.06
C CYS A 44 16.25 -5.50 -2.87
N GLN A 45 17.00 -6.43 -2.29
CA GLN A 45 17.32 -7.70 -2.96
C GLN A 45 16.16 -8.71 -2.83
N PRO A 46 16.03 -9.72 -3.73
CA PRO A 46 15.07 -10.81 -3.55
C PRO A 46 15.14 -11.47 -2.17
N ALA A 47 14.03 -12.05 -1.71
CA ALA A 47 13.99 -12.75 -0.43
C ALA A 47 14.93 -13.96 -0.42
N LYS A 48 15.60 -14.19 0.72
CA LYS A 48 16.44 -15.36 0.94
C LYS A 48 15.63 -16.50 1.55
N ALA A 49 16.07 -17.74 1.36
CA ALA A 49 15.37 -18.92 1.88
C ALA A 49 15.29 -18.94 3.43
N GLU A 50 16.32 -18.39 4.07
CA GLU A 50 16.47 -18.30 5.53
C GLU A 50 15.86 -17.02 6.14
N GLU A 51 15.19 -16.19 5.34
CA GLU A 51 14.60 -14.94 5.80
C GLU A 51 13.48 -15.20 6.82
N LYS A 52 13.57 -14.55 7.98
CA LYS A 52 12.53 -14.63 9.02
C LYS A 52 11.43 -13.63 8.72
N PHE A 53 10.18 -14.03 8.95
CA PHE A 53 9.03 -13.16 8.70
C PHE A 53 8.47 -12.54 9.96
N VAL A 54 7.83 -11.38 9.78
CA VAL A 54 6.88 -10.82 10.74
C VAL A 54 5.57 -11.61 10.62
N TYR A 55 4.99 -11.98 11.75
CA TYR A 55 3.76 -12.77 11.80
C TYR A 55 2.65 -12.02 12.54
N THR A 56 1.40 -12.36 12.27
CA THR A 56 0.24 -11.74 12.95
C THR A 56 0.29 -11.96 14.47
N ASN A 57 0.75 -13.14 14.90
CA ASN A 57 0.94 -13.48 16.32
C ASN A 57 2.25 -12.97 16.93
N ASP A 58 2.97 -12.06 16.25
CA ASP A 58 3.96 -11.20 16.91
C ASP A 58 3.30 -10.04 17.69
N PHE A 59 2.01 -9.79 17.43
CA PHE A 59 1.25 -8.67 17.97
C PHE A 59 0.00 -9.13 18.74
N SER A 60 -0.60 -8.22 19.48
CA SER A 60 -1.81 -8.44 20.27
C SER A 60 -2.74 -7.22 20.16
N TRP A 61 -4.04 -7.44 20.27
CA TRP A 61 -5.00 -6.33 20.34
C TRP A 61 -4.94 -5.61 21.68
N GLY A 62 -5.29 -4.32 21.69
CA GLY A 62 -5.40 -3.53 22.93
C GLY A 62 -4.06 -3.15 23.55
N MET A 63 -3.03 -2.94 22.73
CA MET A 63 -1.71 -2.50 23.18
C MET A 63 -1.79 -1.10 23.81
N SER A 64 -1.03 -0.84 24.87
CA SER A 64 -0.76 0.54 25.29
C SER A 64 0.25 1.21 24.35
N MET A 65 0.43 2.53 24.47
CA MET A 65 1.48 3.25 23.73
C MET A 65 2.88 2.72 24.05
N ASP A 66 3.14 2.33 25.29
CA ASP A 66 4.43 1.78 25.72
C ASP A 66 4.65 0.35 25.19
N ASP A 67 3.58 -0.46 25.11
CA ASP A 67 3.64 -1.78 24.48
C ASP A 67 3.94 -1.64 22.98
N MET A 68 3.28 -0.72 22.29
CA MET A 68 3.54 -0.43 20.87
C MET A 68 4.97 0.01 20.63
N LYS A 69 5.49 0.91 21.49
CA LYS A 69 6.89 1.34 21.43
C LYS A 69 7.84 0.16 21.58
N THR A 70 7.64 -0.65 22.60
CA THR A 70 8.49 -1.81 22.91
C THR A 70 8.46 -2.81 21.76
N LYS A 71 7.26 -3.14 21.26
CA LYS A 71 7.07 -4.07 20.16
C LYS A 71 7.65 -3.55 18.85
N PHE A 72 7.53 -2.25 18.55
CA PHE A 72 8.15 -1.67 17.38
C PHE A 72 9.67 -1.83 17.41
N GLN A 73 10.32 -1.54 18.55
CA GLN A 73 11.77 -1.70 18.69
C GLN A 73 12.19 -3.16 18.51
N GLU A 74 11.45 -4.10 19.11
CA GLU A 74 11.67 -5.53 18.93
C GLU A 74 11.60 -5.93 17.45
N ILE A 75 10.52 -5.58 16.75
CA ILE A 75 10.34 -5.96 15.34
C ILE A 75 11.39 -5.30 14.46
N TYR A 76 11.65 -4.01 14.64
CA TYR A 76 12.62 -3.26 13.84
C TYR A 76 14.03 -3.88 13.92
N HIS A 77 14.44 -4.36 15.10
CA HIS A 77 15.76 -4.95 15.33
C HIS A 77 15.82 -6.47 15.22
N SER A 78 14.70 -7.16 15.01
CA SER A 78 14.63 -8.63 15.00
C SER A 78 15.26 -9.29 13.76
N GLY A 79 15.53 -8.52 12.71
CA GLY A 79 15.87 -9.03 11.37
C GLY A 79 14.68 -9.67 10.63
N LYS A 80 13.47 -9.64 11.21
CA LYS A 80 12.24 -10.07 10.53
C LYS A 80 11.86 -9.08 9.44
N ARG A 81 11.28 -9.62 8.36
CA ARG A 81 10.88 -8.90 7.15
C ARG A 81 9.44 -9.24 6.78
N LEU A 82 8.84 -8.48 5.87
CA LEU A 82 7.55 -8.88 5.30
C LEU A 82 7.75 -10.06 4.33
N LYS A 83 6.89 -11.08 4.43
CA LYS A 83 6.84 -12.16 3.43
C LYS A 83 6.46 -11.58 2.07
N ALA A 84 7.05 -12.11 0.99
CA ALA A 84 6.80 -11.64 -0.38
C ALA A 84 6.99 -10.12 -0.55
N ARG A 85 7.93 -9.54 0.21
CA ARG A 85 8.25 -8.11 0.14
C ARG A 85 8.76 -7.68 -1.22
N ALA A 86 8.64 -6.38 -1.49
CA ALA A 86 9.18 -5.77 -2.69
C ALA A 86 10.69 -5.99 -2.81
N TYR A 87 11.15 -6.18 -4.04
CA TYR A 87 12.56 -6.18 -4.39
C TYR A 87 12.79 -5.46 -5.73
N TYR A 88 14.04 -5.19 -6.05
CA TYR A 88 14.47 -4.59 -7.30
C TYR A 88 14.83 -5.67 -8.32
N ASP A 89 14.09 -5.71 -9.43
CA ASP A 89 14.35 -6.61 -10.55
C ASP A 89 15.47 -5.99 -11.40
N THR A 90 16.69 -6.51 -11.28
CA THR A 90 17.89 -5.98 -11.95
C THR A 90 17.88 -6.20 -13.46
N GLU A 91 17.25 -7.27 -13.93
CA GLU A 91 17.10 -7.56 -15.36
C GLU A 91 16.19 -6.53 -16.03
N ASN A 92 15.10 -6.18 -15.35
CA ASN A 92 14.08 -5.30 -15.92
C ASN A 92 14.16 -3.84 -15.43
N ASN A 93 15.07 -3.54 -14.49
CA ASN A 93 15.38 -2.20 -13.98
C ASN A 93 14.18 -1.49 -13.31
N TYR A 94 13.38 -2.22 -12.52
CA TYR A 94 12.29 -1.66 -11.70
C TYR A 94 12.00 -2.46 -10.43
N PHE A 95 11.32 -1.83 -9.48
CA PHE A 95 10.84 -2.52 -8.28
C PHE A 95 9.59 -3.35 -8.57
N VAL A 96 9.50 -4.51 -7.92
CA VAL A 96 8.40 -5.47 -8.07
C VAL A 96 7.91 -5.95 -6.71
N LEU A 97 6.61 -6.21 -6.61
CA LEU A 97 5.99 -6.99 -5.55
C LEU A 97 5.65 -8.38 -6.09
N PRO A 98 6.21 -9.45 -5.50
CA PRO A 98 5.68 -10.79 -5.70
C PRO A 98 4.22 -10.87 -5.25
N LYS A 99 3.42 -11.67 -5.94
CA LYS A 99 2.03 -11.91 -5.57
C LYS A 99 1.81 -13.40 -5.28
N GLY A 100 2.25 -13.84 -4.10
CA GLY A 100 1.98 -15.16 -3.52
C GLY A 100 2.03 -16.36 -4.47
N GLU A 101 1.17 -17.35 -4.20
CA GLU A 101 1.09 -18.65 -4.89
C GLU A 101 0.77 -18.57 -6.39
N LEU A 102 0.56 -17.37 -6.97
CA LEU A 102 0.26 -17.17 -8.39
C LEU A 102 1.50 -17.26 -9.31
N SER A 103 2.59 -17.84 -8.78
CA SER A 103 3.92 -18.10 -9.35
C SER A 103 4.87 -16.91 -9.43
N GLU A 104 6.17 -17.20 -9.34
CA GLU A 104 7.32 -16.30 -9.58
C GLU A 104 7.21 -15.45 -10.85
N THR A 105 6.35 -15.85 -11.80
CA THR A 105 6.18 -15.17 -13.08
C THR A 105 5.23 -13.97 -13.01
N LYS A 106 4.38 -13.85 -11.98
CA LYS A 106 3.37 -12.79 -11.88
C LYS A 106 3.71 -11.78 -10.80
N LYS A 107 4.56 -10.84 -11.18
CA LYS A 107 5.01 -9.73 -10.33
C LYS A 107 4.17 -8.48 -10.60
N VAL A 108 4.04 -7.61 -9.60
CA VAL A 108 3.42 -6.29 -9.71
C VAL A 108 4.51 -5.24 -9.74
N ARG A 109 4.69 -4.58 -10.88
CA ARG A 109 5.61 -3.45 -11.02
C ARG A 109 5.17 -2.26 -10.18
N LEU A 110 6.13 -1.69 -9.43
CA LEU A 110 5.95 -0.46 -8.68
C LEU A 110 6.49 0.74 -9.46
N THR A 111 5.71 1.81 -9.51
CA THR A 111 6.15 3.06 -10.12
C THR A 111 6.96 3.91 -9.13
N PRO A 112 7.95 4.69 -9.59
CA PRO A 112 8.65 5.63 -8.72
C PRO A 112 7.71 6.63 -8.02
N ARG A 113 6.62 7.03 -8.69
CA ARG A 113 5.61 7.91 -8.11
C ARG A 113 4.90 7.27 -6.92
N PHE A 114 4.48 6.01 -7.06
CA PHE A 114 3.86 5.27 -5.95
C PHE A 114 4.81 5.17 -4.75
N LEU A 115 6.07 4.76 -4.99
CA LEU A 115 7.07 4.66 -3.93
C LEU A 115 7.31 6.03 -3.25
N LYS A 116 7.35 7.12 -4.02
CA LYS A 116 7.45 8.48 -3.50
C LYS A 116 6.23 8.86 -2.66
N SER A 117 5.02 8.55 -3.11
CA SER A 117 3.79 8.77 -2.32
C SER A 117 3.87 8.06 -0.98
N LEU A 118 4.25 6.78 -0.97
CA LEU A 118 4.36 5.98 0.26
C LEU A 118 5.37 6.57 1.25
N LYS A 119 6.58 6.90 0.77
CA LYS A 119 7.61 7.53 1.60
C LYS A 119 7.07 8.81 2.24
N LEU A 120 6.46 9.68 1.44
CA LEU A 120 5.93 10.95 1.94
C LEU A 120 4.73 10.77 2.87
N HIS A 121 3.87 9.76 2.65
CA HIS A 121 2.80 9.44 3.58
C HIS A 121 3.37 9.04 4.94
N VAL A 122 4.34 8.13 4.97
CA VAL A 122 4.99 7.68 6.19
C VAL A 122 5.58 8.87 6.95
N GLU A 123 6.40 9.68 6.28
CA GLU A 123 7.07 10.82 6.92
C GLU A 123 6.08 11.88 7.41
N ASN A 124 5.07 12.20 6.61
CA ASN A 124 4.07 13.19 6.99
C ASN A 124 3.16 12.65 8.11
N ALA A 125 2.83 11.35 8.13
CA ALA A 125 2.01 10.74 9.17
C ALA A 125 2.72 10.78 10.53
N LEU A 126 4.01 10.44 10.53
CA LEU A 126 4.86 10.52 11.71
C LEU A 126 5.02 11.97 12.18
N LYS A 127 5.32 12.90 11.27
CA LYS A 127 5.48 14.33 11.58
C LYS A 127 4.20 14.96 12.15
N ALA A 128 3.04 14.53 11.68
CA ALA A 128 1.74 15.03 12.14
C ALA A 128 1.18 14.27 13.36
N ASN A 129 1.91 13.30 13.90
CA ASN A 129 1.45 12.39 14.96
C ASN A 129 0.12 11.69 14.61
N TYR A 130 -0.08 11.34 13.34
CA TYR A 130 -1.15 10.44 12.93
C TYR A 130 -0.74 8.97 13.16
N ALA A 131 0.55 8.69 13.02
CA ALA A 131 1.20 7.45 13.39
C ALA A 131 2.39 7.75 14.31
N ASP A 132 2.72 6.81 15.20
CA ASP A 132 3.96 6.83 15.98
C ASP A 132 5.01 5.90 15.38
N TYR A 133 4.56 4.81 14.76
CA TYR A 133 5.40 3.74 14.25
C TYR A 133 4.91 3.30 12.87
N VAL A 134 5.74 2.54 12.16
CA VAL A 134 5.40 1.98 10.84
C VAL A 134 5.58 0.47 10.93
N PHE A 135 4.50 -0.22 11.30
CA PHE A 135 4.40 -1.67 11.48
C PHE A 135 2.92 -2.04 11.65
N PHE A 136 2.55 -3.33 11.62
CA PHE A 136 1.13 -3.73 11.55
C PHE A 136 0.18 -3.04 12.55
N PRO A 137 0.51 -2.92 13.86
CA PRO A 137 -0.32 -2.18 14.82
C PRO A 137 -0.52 -0.68 14.53
N ASP A 138 0.35 -0.06 13.73
CA ASP A 138 0.31 1.37 13.42
C ASP A 138 0.77 1.67 11.99
N MET A 139 -0.17 2.05 11.13
CA MET A 139 0.07 2.38 9.72
C MET A 139 0.63 1.21 8.89
N GLY A 140 0.65 -0.02 9.42
CA GLY A 140 1.26 -1.17 8.73
C GLY A 140 0.37 -1.90 7.74
N HIS A 141 -0.89 -1.51 7.61
CA HIS A 141 -1.86 -2.13 6.71
C HIS A 141 -2.64 -1.04 5.95
N SER A 142 -3.03 -1.36 4.71
CA SER A 142 -3.71 -0.41 3.84
C SER A 142 -4.84 -1.03 3.00
N HIS A 143 -5.70 -0.14 2.52
CA HIS A 143 -6.76 -0.39 1.55
C HIS A 143 -6.66 0.61 0.41
N LEU A 144 -7.28 0.30 -0.73
CA LEU A 144 -7.30 1.20 -1.88
C LEU A 144 -8.70 1.78 -2.07
N LEU A 145 -8.75 3.08 -2.32
CA LEU A 145 -9.97 3.79 -2.70
C LEU A 145 -9.87 4.17 -4.17
N LEU A 146 -10.75 3.58 -4.98
CA LEU A 146 -10.71 3.70 -6.43
C LEU A 146 -11.84 4.61 -6.90
N PRO A 147 -11.57 5.75 -7.55
CA PRO A 147 -12.65 6.52 -8.15
C PRO A 147 -13.50 5.63 -9.07
N GLN A 148 -14.83 5.74 -8.99
CA GLN A 148 -15.74 4.83 -9.69
C GLN A 148 -15.42 4.74 -11.20
N ALA A 149 -15.12 5.87 -11.84
CA ALA A 149 -14.73 5.93 -13.24
C ALA A 149 -13.42 5.18 -13.56
N PHE A 150 -12.45 5.15 -12.64
CA PHE A 150 -11.24 4.35 -12.76
C PHE A 150 -11.56 2.86 -12.60
N TYR A 151 -12.35 2.49 -11.58
CA TYR A 151 -12.75 1.10 -11.35
C TYR A 151 -13.49 0.52 -12.57
N ASP A 152 -14.44 1.26 -13.13
CA ASP A 152 -15.22 0.82 -14.28
C ASP A 152 -14.40 0.67 -15.56
N ARG A 153 -13.35 1.49 -15.73
CA ARG A 153 -12.50 1.46 -16.93
C ARG A 153 -11.39 0.43 -16.83
N GLU A 154 -10.76 0.32 -15.67
CA GLU A 154 -9.49 -0.38 -15.51
C GLU A 154 -9.59 -1.67 -14.71
N VAL A 155 -10.61 -1.86 -13.87
CA VAL A 155 -10.60 -2.93 -12.85
C VAL A 155 -11.71 -3.94 -13.02
N LYS A 156 -12.97 -3.49 -13.13
CA LYS A 156 -14.16 -4.34 -12.93
C LYS A 156 -14.22 -5.60 -13.82
N ASP A 157 -13.71 -5.51 -15.04
CA ASP A 157 -13.81 -6.57 -16.04
C ASP A 157 -12.51 -7.41 -16.16
N ARG A 158 -11.50 -7.13 -15.32
CA ARG A 158 -10.24 -7.89 -15.35
C ARG A 158 -10.41 -9.24 -14.65
N PRO A 159 -9.97 -10.35 -15.26
CA PRO A 159 -10.09 -11.67 -14.65
C PRO A 159 -9.10 -11.83 -13.49
N THR A 160 -9.47 -12.61 -12.48
CA THR A 160 -8.65 -12.86 -11.27
C THR A 160 -7.25 -13.39 -11.58
N LYS A 161 -7.08 -14.17 -12.65
CA LYS A 161 -5.75 -14.65 -13.09
C LYS A 161 -4.77 -13.51 -13.43
N ASP A 162 -5.29 -12.33 -13.76
CA ASP A 162 -4.54 -11.13 -14.15
C ASP A 162 -4.57 -10.07 -13.05
N GLN A 163 -4.80 -10.50 -11.80
CA GLN A 163 -4.85 -9.60 -10.65
C GLN A 163 -3.54 -8.85 -10.43
N HIS A 164 -2.38 -9.38 -10.85
CA HIS A 164 -1.12 -8.63 -10.85
C HIS A 164 -1.20 -7.34 -11.70
N LEU A 165 -1.71 -7.44 -12.94
CA LEU A 165 -1.92 -6.26 -13.81
C LEU A 165 -2.93 -5.29 -13.20
N THR A 166 -3.91 -5.80 -12.46
CA THR A 166 -4.91 -4.98 -11.75
C THR A 166 -4.24 -4.11 -10.68
N TYR A 167 -3.37 -4.69 -9.85
CA TYR A 167 -2.58 -3.94 -8.87
C TYR A 167 -1.60 -2.98 -9.55
N GLU A 168 -0.96 -3.37 -10.65
CA GLU A 168 -0.09 -2.46 -11.41
C GLU A 168 -0.86 -1.23 -11.89
N ALA A 169 -2.06 -1.41 -12.45
CA ALA A 169 -2.91 -0.30 -12.87
C ALA A 169 -3.30 0.61 -11.70
N MET A 170 -3.64 0.03 -10.54
CA MET A 170 -3.99 0.80 -9.34
C MET A 170 -2.79 1.62 -8.83
N PHE A 171 -1.62 1.00 -8.66
CA PHE A 171 -0.42 1.67 -8.19
C PHE A 171 0.15 2.67 -9.22
N ALA A 172 -0.11 2.45 -10.50
CA ALA A 172 0.25 3.37 -11.58
C ALA A 172 -0.77 4.50 -11.81
N SER A 173 -1.91 4.52 -11.11
CA SER A 173 -2.93 5.55 -11.28
C SER A 173 -2.81 6.67 -10.23
N PRO A 174 -2.69 7.95 -10.63
CA PRO A 174 -2.71 9.09 -9.71
C PRO A 174 -4.10 9.39 -9.12
N GLU A 175 -5.15 8.75 -9.65
CA GLU A 175 -6.53 8.90 -9.18
C GLU A 175 -6.83 8.06 -7.94
N VAL A 176 -6.13 6.94 -7.79
CA VAL A 176 -6.27 6.03 -6.65
C VAL A 176 -5.74 6.68 -5.38
N LYS A 177 -6.46 6.50 -4.28
CA LYS A 177 -6.03 6.91 -2.94
C LYS A 177 -5.73 5.67 -2.10
N ILE A 178 -4.93 5.85 -1.07
CA ILE A 178 -4.51 4.78 -0.17
C ILE A 178 -5.03 5.12 1.21
N LEU A 179 -5.84 4.24 1.79
CA LEU A 179 -6.30 4.36 3.16
C LEU A 179 -5.42 3.50 4.06
N TYR A 180 -4.91 4.08 5.13
CA TYR A 180 -4.18 3.39 6.19
C TYR A 180 -5.01 3.41 7.46
N HIS A 181 -5.01 2.29 8.18
CA HIS A 181 -5.43 2.28 9.57
C HIS A 181 -4.22 2.52 10.46
N THR A 182 -4.19 3.69 11.08
CA THR A 182 -3.22 4.04 12.14
C THR A 182 -3.80 3.63 13.49
N ALA A 183 -2.96 3.38 14.48
CA ALA A 183 -3.41 2.94 15.81
C ALA A 183 -4.30 1.67 15.77
N GLU A 184 -4.13 0.79 14.79
CA GLU A 184 -5.02 -0.34 14.52
C GLU A 184 -5.24 -1.20 15.77
N GLN A 185 -4.17 -1.55 16.47
CA GLN A 185 -4.22 -2.36 17.69
C GLN A 185 -3.98 -1.57 18.99
N LEU A 186 -3.97 -0.24 18.92
CA LEU A 186 -3.85 0.63 20.09
C LEU A 186 -5.15 0.60 20.92
N LYS A 187 -5.02 0.44 22.24
CA LYS A 187 -6.14 0.58 23.16
C LYS A 187 -6.55 2.05 23.26
N VAL A 188 -7.67 2.39 22.63
CA VAL A 188 -8.28 3.72 22.67
C VAL A 188 -9.60 3.75 23.44
N LEU A 189 -10.22 2.57 23.64
CA LEU A 189 -11.46 2.41 24.40
C LEU A 189 -11.20 1.68 25.73
N ASN A 190 -12.03 1.96 26.74
CA ASN A 190 -12.10 1.17 27.96
C ASN A 190 -13.04 -0.04 27.79
N GLU A 191 -13.24 -0.81 28.86
CA GLU A 191 -14.09 -2.02 28.88
C GLU A 191 -15.57 -1.73 28.58
N ASP A 192 -16.03 -0.49 28.83
CA ASP A 192 -17.39 -0.02 28.53
C ASP A 192 -17.53 0.56 27.10
N ASN A 193 -16.55 0.35 26.22
CA ASN A 193 -16.46 0.97 24.88
C ASN A 193 -16.48 2.51 24.89
N ARG A 194 -16.04 3.13 25.99
CA ARG A 194 -15.87 4.59 26.08
C ARG A 194 -14.44 4.97 25.75
N LEU A 195 -14.30 6.07 25.03
CA LEU A 195 -13.00 6.64 24.70
C LEU A 195 -12.22 6.97 25.98
N LEU A 196 -10.95 6.57 26.02
CA LEU A 196 -10.08 6.86 27.15
C LEU A 196 -9.90 8.38 27.33
N GLY A 197 -9.71 8.83 28.57
CA GLY A 197 -9.61 10.26 28.91
C GLY A 197 -8.30 10.94 28.48
N ASP A 198 -7.30 10.16 28.06
CA ASP A 198 -6.02 10.69 27.60
C ASP A 198 -6.17 11.42 26.25
N LYS A 199 -5.79 12.70 26.20
CA LYS A 199 -5.97 13.56 25.01
C LYS A 199 -5.22 13.05 23.79
N TYR A 200 -4.07 12.42 23.98
CA TYR A 200 -3.29 11.87 22.88
C TYR A 200 -3.98 10.64 22.30
N LEU A 201 -4.48 9.73 23.15
CA LEU A 201 -5.26 8.58 22.70
C LEU A 201 -6.56 9.01 21.99
N GLN A 202 -7.22 10.06 22.46
CA GLN A 202 -8.38 10.65 21.77
C GLN A 202 -8.00 11.20 20.39
N TRP A 203 -6.87 11.89 20.28
CA TRP A 203 -6.36 12.36 19.00
C TRP A 203 -6.11 11.18 18.04
N ARG A 204 -5.39 10.15 18.49
CA ARG A 204 -5.11 8.94 17.70
C ARG A 204 -6.41 8.23 17.27
N TYR A 205 -7.41 8.16 18.14
CA TYR A 205 -8.74 7.67 17.79
C TYR A 205 -9.34 8.44 16.61
N PHE A 206 -9.38 9.77 16.67
CA PHE A 206 -9.99 10.59 15.61
C PHE A 206 -9.17 10.66 14.31
N THR A 207 -7.88 10.34 14.34
CA THR A 207 -6.99 10.31 13.17
C THR A 207 -6.72 8.91 12.64
N ARG A 208 -7.44 7.89 13.12
CA ARG A 208 -7.26 6.47 12.78
C ARG A 208 -7.22 6.20 11.28
N ASN A 209 -8.11 6.81 10.49
CA ASN A 209 -8.22 6.53 9.05
C ASN A 209 -7.53 7.62 8.24
N LEU A 210 -6.28 7.36 7.87
CA LEU A 210 -5.45 8.28 7.12
C LEU A 210 -5.54 7.95 5.63
N VAL A 211 -5.94 8.89 4.79
CA VAL A 211 -6.04 8.70 3.34
C VAL A 211 -5.00 9.55 2.63
N GLY A 212 -4.06 8.91 1.95
CA GLY A 212 -3.00 9.54 1.15
C GLY A 212 -3.27 9.51 -0.35
N ASP A 213 -2.73 10.47 -1.10
CA ASP A 213 -2.79 10.51 -2.56
C ASP A 213 -1.81 9.53 -3.25
N ASN A 214 -2.01 9.22 -4.53
CA ASN A 214 -1.01 8.47 -5.32
C ASN A 214 -0.33 9.32 -6.41
N LYS A 215 -0.15 10.61 -6.13
CA LYS A 215 0.42 11.62 -7.04
C LYS A 215 1.89 11.92 -6.76
N GLY A 216 2.46 11.38 -5.68
CA GLY A 216 3.81 11.67 -5.22
C GLY A 216 3.93 13.03 -4.52
N GLU A 217 2.80 13.57 -4.04
CA GLU A 217 2.71 14.86 -3.35
C GLU A 217 2.72 14.69 -1.83
N GLY A 218 2.31 13.52 -1.32
CA GLY A 218 2.28 13.24 0.12
C GLY A 218 1.14 13.94 0.86
N LYS A 219 0.12 14.43 0.16
CA LYS A 219 -1.08 15.00 0.73
C LYS A 219 -1.88 13.88 1.40
N MET A 220 -2.36 14.19 2.60
CA MET A 220 -3.15 13.27 3.37
C MET A 220 -4.36 13.99 3.96
N GLN A 221 -5.41 13.21 4.20
CA GLN A 221 -6.63 13.66 4.85
C GLN A 221 -7.12 12.59 5.81
N ILE A 222 -7.88 13.00 6.82
CA ILE A 222 -8.45 12.10 7.82
C ILE A 222 -9.90 11.81 7.47
N TYR A 223 -10.24 10.53 7.39
CA TYR A 223 -11.62 10.07 7.34
C TYR A 223 -12.09 9.66 8.72
N LYS A 224 -13.36 9.97 9.01
CA LYS A 224 -14.00 9.62 10.28
C LYS A 224 -15.14 8.65 10.01
N ALA A 225 -15.18 7.61 10.82
CA ALA A 225 -16.17 6.53 10.87
C ALA A 225 -16.79 6.48 12.27
N LEU A 226 -17.38 7.62 12.71
CA LEU A 226 -17.88 7.81 14.08
C LEU A 226 -19.12 6.97 14.40
N ASP A 227 -19.68 6.29 13.40
CA ASP A 227 -20.72 5.27 13.51
C ASP A 227 -20.16 3.88 13.86
N THR A 228 -18.83 3.73 13.94
CA THR A 228 -18.16 2.50 14.40
C THR A 228 -17.50 2.72 15.78
N PRO A 229 -17.52 1.71 16.69
CA PRO A 229 -16.95 1.89 18.03
C PRO A 229 -15.50 2.36 18.03
N ALA A 230 -14.66 1.75 17.18
CA ALA A 230 -13.22 2.03 17.10
C ALA A 230 -12.84 3.14 16.10
N ASN A 231 -13.82 3.82 15.47
CA ASN A 231 -13.58 4.77 14.38
C ASN A 231 -12.78 4.14 13.22
N THR A 232 -13.12 2.92 12.82
CA THR A 232 -12.46 2.19 11.72
C THR A 232 -13.28 2.32 10.44
N ALA A 233 -12.74 3.02 9.45
CA ALA A 233 -13.37 3.20 8.15
C ALA A 233 -13.42 1.89 7.35
N GLY A 234 -14.53 1.67 6.63
CA GLY A 234 -14.73 0.54 5.72
C GLY A 234 -15.40 0.98 4.43
N GLU A 235 -16.07 0.07 3.72
CA GLU A 235 -16.70 0.37 2.43
C GLU A 235 -17.71 1.54 2.48
N SER A 236 -18.51 1.66 3.54
CA SER A 236 -19.46 2.77 3.75
C SER A 236 -18.79 4.14 3.90
N HIS A 237 -17.47 4.18 4.10
CA HIS A 237 -16.67 5.37 4.35
C HIS A 237 -15.79 5.74 3.15
N ALA A 238 -16.03 5.16 1.97
CA ALA A 238 -15.20 5.42 0.79
C ALA A 238 -15.53 6.76 0.07
N HIS A 239 -16.48 7.55 0.57
CA HIS A 239 -16.82 8.90 0.06
C HIS A 239 -17.03 8.97 -1.48
N GLY A 240 -17.71 7.97 -2.04
CA GLY A 240 -17.99 7.87 -3.48
C GLY A 240 -16.93 7.15 -4.31
N ASP A 241 -15.79 6.78 -3.71
CA ASP A 241 -14.85 5.85 -4.29
C ASP A 241 -15.33 4.40 -4.08
N LYS A 242 -14.94 3.49 -4.97
CA LYS A 242 -15.08 2.05 -4.76
C LYS A 242 -14.03 1.58 -3.76
N TRP A 243 -14.49 0.92 -2.69
CA TRP A 243 -13.63 0.25 -1.72
C TRP A 243 -13.00 -0.99 -2.32
N TRP A 244 -11.67 -1.07 -2.24
CA TRP A 244 -10.91 -2.26 -2.57
C TRP A 244 -10.16 -2.74 -1.33
N GLY A 245 -10.70 -3.79 -0.72
CA GLY A 245 -10.25 -4.30 0.58
C GLY A 245 -8.82 -4.83 0.59
N GLY A 246 -8.24 -5.22 -0.56
CA GLY A 246 -6.85 -5.70 -0.60
C GLY A 246 -5.88 -4.59 -0.97
N GLY A 247 -5.23 -3.96 0.00
CA GLY A 247 -4.13 -3.02 -0.27
C GLY A 247 -2.76 -3.70 -0.24
N PHE A 248 -1.89 -3.20 0.63
CA PHE A 248 -0.54 -3.71 0.88
C PHE A 248 -0.19 -3.49 2.35
N SER A 249 0.71 -4.33 2.87
CA SER A 249 1.32 -4.17 4.18
C SER A 249 2.62 -3.37 4.09
N ILE A 250 2.90 -2.58 5.13
CA ILE A 250 4.23 -1.97 5.37
C ILE A 250 4.72 -2.29 6.78
N SER A 251 6.01 -2.53 6.92
CA SER A 251 6.60 -2.76 8.24
C SER A 251 8.05 -2.33 8.26
N SER A 252 8.44 -1.64 9.31
CA SER A 252 9.82 -1.22 9.50
C SER A 252 10.70 -2.39 9.91
N SER A 253 11.92 -2.39 9.38
CA SER A 253 12.97 -3.34 9.70
C SER A 253 14.31 -2.65 9.49
N SER A 254 15.32 -2.93 10.31
CA SER A 254 16.67 -2.39 10.11
C SER A 254 17.27 -2.84 8.78
N ASP A 255 16.85 -4.01 8.28
CA ASP A 255 17.27 -4.55 6.99
C ASP A 255 16.33 -4.13 5.85
N GLY A 256 15.33 -3.29 6.15
CA GLY A 256 14.27 -2.88 5.25
C GLY A 256 14.74 -2.23 3.94
N CYS A 257 13.82 -2.25 2.98
CA CYS A 257 14.02 -1.83 1.61
C CYS A 257 14.09 -0.29 1.42
N PHE A 258 13.05 0.42 1.85
CA PHE A 258 12.83 1.83 1.51
C PHE A 258 13.08 2.74 2.70
N ALA A 259 13.90 3.77 2.50
CA ALA A 259 14.27 4.72 3.54
C ALA A 259 13.17 5.76 3.82
N TYR A 260 13.03 6.15 5.08
CA TYR A 260 12.22 7.28 5.53
C TYR A 260 12.89 7.96 6.73
N GLU A 261 12.59 9.24 6.93
CA GLU A 261 13.14 10.03 8.04
C GLU A 261 12.13 10.16 9.18
N LYS A 262 12.61 9.95 10.40
CA LYS A 262 11.89 10.26 11.64
C LYS A 262 12.86 10.88 12.65
N ASP A 263 12.55 12.08 13.12
CA ASP A 263 13.35 12.79 14.14
C ASP A 263 14.85 12.90 13.79
N GLY A 264 15.15 13.12 12.51
CA GLY A 264 16.53 13.20 12.00
C GLY A 264 17.27 11.87 11.90
N LYS A 265 16.55 10.75 12.02
CA LYS A 265 17.08 9.39 11.80
C LYS A 265 16.46 8.78 10.56
N THR A 266 17.33 8.20 9.74
CA THR A 266 16.92 7.32 8.64
C THR A 266 16.53 5.96 9.19
N LEU A 267 15.31 5.54 8.90
CA LEU A 267 14.77 4.21 9.17
C LEU A 267 14.37 3.56 7.84
N TYR A 268 14.06 2.26 7.86
CA TYR A 268 13.72 1.51 6.65
C TYR A 268 12.46 0.68 6.84
N PHE A 269 11.69 0.51 5.77
CA PHE A 269 10.50 -0.34 5.73
C PHE A 269 10.43 -1.21 4.47
N ASP A 270 9.67 -2.29 4.58
CA ASP A 270 9.27 -3.15 3.48
C ASP A 270 7.85 -2.86 3.04
N ILE A 271 7.50 -3.30 1.82
CA ILE A 271 6.14 -3.30 1.28
C ILE A 271 5.82 -4.73 0.85
N SER A 272 4.62 -5.24 1.13
CA SER A 272 4.14 -6.53 0.60
C SER A 272 2.67 -6.48 0.19
N LEU A 273 2.27 -7.25 -0.82
CA LEU A 273 0.85 -7.49 -1.14
C LEU A 273 0.22 -8.58 -0.27
N GLU A 274 1.03 -9.33 0.48
CA GLU A 274 0.54 -10.32 1.42
C GLU A 274 0.31 -9.67 2.79
N ASP A 275 -0.81 -10.05 3.41
CA ASP A 275 -0.99 -9.82 4.84
C ASP A 275 0.01 -10.66 5.64
N LEU A 276 0.17 -10.32 6.91
CA LEU A 276 1.07 -11.05 7.79
C LEU A 276 0.62 -12.52 7.92
N PRO A 277 1.52 -13.49 7.69
CA PRO A 277 1.20 -14.88 7.91
C PRO A 277 1.03 -15.19 9.40
N TRP A 278 0.39 -16.32 9.69
CA TRP A 278 0.36 -16.89 11.03
C TRP A 278 1.57 -17.82 11.24
N ASP A 279 2.29 -17.69 12.36
CA ASP A 279 3.33 -18.66 12.74
C ASP A 279 2.69 -19.87 13.41
N SER A 280 2.50 -20.96 12.67
CA SER A 280 1.91 -22.21 13.18
C SER A 280 2.81 -22.96 14.17
N SER A 281 4.09 -22.60 14.28
CA SER A 281 5.00 -23.21 15.25
C SER A 281 4.83 -22.66 16.67
N ARG A 282 4.15 -21.51 16.82
CA ARG A 282 3.83 -20.92 18.12
C ARG A 282 2.44 -21.41 18.57
N SER A 283 2.38 -22.06 19.72
CA SER A 283 1.13 -22.39 20.39
C SER A 283 0.31 -21.11 20.61
N GLN A 284 -0.99 -21.13 20.26
CA GLN A 284 -1.95 -20.07 20.59
C GLN A 284 -1.86 -19.77 22.10
N PRO A 285 -1.48 -18.56 22.54
CA PRO A 285 -1.90 -18.09 23.85
C PRO A 285 -3.43 -18.05 23.79
N GLY A 286 -4.10 -18.82 24.64
CA GLY A 286 -5.52 -19.19 24.52
C GLY A 286 -6.43 -18.10 23.95
N ASP A 287 -7.28 -18.52 23.01
CA ASP A 287 -8.25 -17.73 22.25
C ASP A 287 -8.83 -16.55 23.06
N PHE A 288 -8.48 -15.33 22.67
CA PHE A 288 -9.28 -14.15 23.01
C PHE A 288 -10.48 -14.12 22.05
N MET A 289 -11.63 -14.60 22.53
CA MET A 289 -12.94 -14.18 22.02
C MET A 289 -13.22 -12.74 22.41
#